data_AF-A0A921RBJ9-F1
#
_entry.id   AF-A0A921RBJ9-F1
#
_cell.length_a   1.000
_cell.length_b   1.000
_cell.length_c   1.000
_cell.angle_alpha   90.00
_cell.angle_beta   90.00
_cell.angle_gamma   90.00
#
_symmetry.space_group_name_H-M   'P 1'
#
loop_
_entity.id
_entity.type
_entity.pdbx_description
1 polymer ?
#
loop_
_entity_poly.entity_id
_entity_poly.type
_entity_poly.pdbx_seq_one_letter_code
_entity_poly.pdbx_strand_id
1 'polypeptide(L)'
;MYVNDCPAHARATGAAIGGSVGESATAQGCLLAPELGRFAFQSFKENPLIGPTSATLLEMGALETSKVTKDHEGWRLITCIWLHAGVIHILANMLSLLMIGIRLEKEFGFIRIGTLYVISGVGGSLLSSLFMVSNISVGASGALFGLLGSMLSELITNWTIYENKFAALLTLVMIIVINLAVGILPHVDNFAHLGGFMSGFCLGFVLLIRPQFGYINQKNSPLGFPAGVTKQKFKIYQIVLLVIATMMIVSGFTVGLVLLFQGFNASEHCSWCHYLSCVPTSKWSCNAPNNYCMSSQLGNQLNLTCESTGKTATYVLSNPNSTEAIKNLCVGLCG
;
A
#
# COMPACT_ATOMS: atom_id res chain seq x y z
N MET A 1 4.36 -8.04 13.59
CA MET A 1 5.44 -8.88 14.16
C MET A 1 6.48 -9.02 13.07
N TYR A 2 7.71 -8.53 13.26
CA TYR A 2 8.77 -8.69 12.26
C TYR A 2 9.25 -10.14 12.29
N VAL A 3 9.00 -10.87 11.21
CA VAL A 3 9.59 -12.18 10.94
C VAL A 3 10.53 -11.92 9.77
N ASN A 4 11.80 -12.32 9.89
CA ASN A 4 12.71 -12.32 8.77
C ASN A 4 13.22 -13.73 8.56
N ASP A 5 13.34 -14.11 7.30
CA ASP A 5 13.83 -15.39 6.80
C ASP A 5 15.35 -15.39 6.61
N CYS A 6 16.06 -14.47 7.26
CA CYS A 6 17.51 -14.33 7.16
C CYS A 6 18.14 -14.24 8.58
N PRO A 7 19.13 -15.08 8.91
CA PRO A 7 19.64 -16.18 8.08
C PRO A 7 18.57 -17.26 7.89
N ALA A 8 18.45 -17.80 6.67
CA ALA A 8 17.48 -18.83 6.31
C ALA A 8 17.44 -19.88 7.41
N HIS A 9 16.26 -20.11 7.98
CA HIS A 9 16.09 -21.11 9.02
C HIS A 9 16.64 -22.43 8.49
N ALA A 10 17.84 -22.83 8.95
CA ALA A 10 18.51 -24.08 8.66
C ALA A 10 17.76 -25.26 9.31
N ARG A 11 16.46 -25.38 9.06
CA ARG A 11 15.59 -26.47 9.52
C ARG A 11 14.85 -27.19 8.39
N ALA A 12 14.96 -26.74 7.14
CA ALA A 12 14.37 -27.46 6.01
C ALA A 12 15.33 -28.50 5.37
N THR A 13 16.62 -28.47 5.68
CA THR A 13 17.59 -29.47 5.20
C THR A 13 18.57 -29.81 6.32
N GLY A 14 18.57 -31.08 6.75
CA GLY A 14 19.32 -31.58 7.90
C GLY A 14 20.84 -31.52 7.77
N ALA A 15 21.42 -30.33 7.92
CA ALA A 15 22.86 -30.15 8.11
C ALA A 15 23.16 -30.01 9.60
N ALA A 16 23.06 -31.13 10.34
CA ALA A 16 23.86 -31.30 11.53
C ALA A 16 25.27 -31.63 11.06
N ILE A 17 26.24 -30.73 11.28
CA ILE A 17 27.64 -31.00 11.68
C ILE A 17 28.26 -29.63 12.00
N GLY A 18 28.92 -29.57 13.16
CA GLY A 18 29.31 -28.34 13.84
C GLY A 18 30.14 -27.35 13.02
N GLY A 19 29.68 -26.11 13.03
CA GLY A 19 30.41 -24.92 12.62
C GLY A 19 29.98 -23.75 13.49
N SER A 20 30.94 -22.92 13.88
CA SER A 20 30.78 -21.65 14.59
C SER A 20 29.61 -20.84 14.04
N VAL A 21 28.68 -20.44 14.91
CA VAL A 21 27.51 -19.60 14.60
C VAL A 21 27.89 -18.28 13.88
N GLY A 22 29.17 -17.87 13.92
CA GLY A 22 29.69 -16.66 13.29
C GLY A 22 30.07 -16.72 11.80
N GLU A 23 30.28 -17.90 11.20
CA GLU A 23 30.82 -18.00 9.82
C GLU A 23 29.77 -18.30 8.74
N SER A 24 28.61 -18.84 9.11
CA SER A 24 27.58 -19.22 8.13
C SER A 24 26.70 -18.05 7.66
N ALA A 25 26.60 -16.97 8.45
CA ALA A 25 25.72 -15.83 8.15
C ALA A 25 26.36 -14.79 7.20
N THR A 26 27.69 -14.62 7.28
CA THR A 26 28.45 -13.76 6.35
C THR A 26 28.52 -14.34 4.94
N ALA A 27 28.44 -15.67 4.80
CA ALA A 27 28.33 -16.35 3.51
C ALA A 27 26.95 -16.17 2.83
N GLN A 28 25.91 -15.76 3.58
CA GLN A 28 24.52 -15.65 3.10
C GLN A 28 24.07 -14.21 2.78
N GLY A 29 24.96 -13.21 2.87
CA GLY A 29 24.66 -11.83 2.43
C GLY A 29 23.68 -11.06 3.33
N CYS A 30 23.33 -11.60 4.50
CA CYS A 30 22.44 -11.00 5.47
C CYS A 30 23.06 -9.79 6.19
N LEU A 31 22.31 -8.69 6.29
CA LEU A 31 22.75 -7.46 6.96
C LEU A 31 22.46 -7.55 8.47
N LEU A 32 23.46 -7.25 9.30
CA LEU A 32 23.39 -7.26 10.79
C LEU A 32 22.99 -8.63 11.39
N ALA A 33 23.27 -9.73 10.70
CA ALA A 33 22.94 -11.07 11.18
C ALA A 33 23.63 -11.48 12.51
N PRO A 34 24.94 -11.20 12.72
CA PRO A 34 25.60 -11.56 13.98
C PRO A 34 24.97 -10.86 15.20
N GLU A 35 24.50 -9.63 15.06
CA GLU A 35 23.99 -8.80 16.14
C GLU A 35 22.47 -8.97 16.37
N LEU A 36 21.69 -9.13 15.30
CA LEU A 36 20.23 -9.11 15.35
C LEU A 36 19.59 -10.51 15.22
N GLY A 37 20.33 -11.53 14.78
CA GLY A 37 19.83 -12.90 14.62
C GLY A 37 18.56 -12.95 13.77
N ARG A 38 17.44 -13.42 14.34
CA ARG A 38 16.11 -13.46 13.67
C ARG A 38 15.56 -12.10 13.23
N PHE A 39 16.14 -11.01 13.71
CA PHE A 39 15.79 -9.64 13.36
C PHE A 39 16.77 -9.02 12.35
N ALA A 40 17.66 -9.82 11.75
CA ALA A 40 18.53 -9.35 10.68
C ALA A 40 17.72 -8.82 9.49
N PHE A 41 18.38 -8.23 8.51
CA PHE A 41 17.74 -7.72 7.29
C PHE A 41 18.32 -8.39 6.06
N GLN A 42 17.53 -8.40 4.98
CA GLN A 42 18.03 -8.86 3.69
C GLN A 42 19.12 -7.94 3.14
N SER A 43 19.90 -8.47 2.20
CA SER A 43 20.95 -7.70 1.54
C SER A 43 20.35 -6.50 0.78
N PHE A 44 21.12 -5.42 0.62
CA PHE A 44 20.68 -4.25 -0.17
C PHE A 44 20.36 -4.57 -1.63
N LYS A 45 20.85 -5.69 -2.16
CA LYS A 45 20.52 -6.16 -3.52
C LYS A 45 19.10 -6.72 -3.60
N GLU A 46 18.62 -7.33 -2.52
CA GLU A 46 17.33 -8.00 -2.45
C GLU A 46 16.24 -7.08 -1.92
N ASN A 47 16.52 -6.32 -0.86
CA ASN A 47 15.62 -5.29 -0.36
C ASN A 47 16.39 -4.00 0.00
N PRO A 48 16.34 -2.97 -0.87
CA PRO A 48 17.05 -1.72 -0.62
C PRO A 48 16.49 -0.92 0.56
N LEU A 49 15.30 -1.27 1.07
CA LEU A 49 14.60 -0.56 2.15
C LEU A 49 14.95 -1.07 3.55
N ILE A 50 15.91 -2.00 3.66
CA ILE A 50 16.35 -2.63 4.91
C ILE A 50 15.17 -3.36 5.54
N GLY A 51 14.80 -4.51 4.96
CA GLY A 51 13.60 -5.26 5.32
C GLY A 51 13.70 -6.75 4.96
N PRO A 52 12.60 -7.49 5.11
CA PRO A 52 12.52 -8.92 4.79
C PRO A 52 12.31 -9.14 3.28
N THR A 53 12.26 -10.41 2.86
CA THR A 53 11.92 -10.79 1.47
C THR A 53 10.45 -10.47 1.13
N SER A 54 10.18 -10.41 -0.18
CA SER A 54 8.82 -10.26 -0.70
C SER A 54 7.92 -11.45 -0.32
N ALA A 55 8.48 -12.67 -0.30
CA ALA A 55 7.80 -13.89 0.15
C ALA A 55 7.35 -13.78 1.62
N THR A 56 8.23 -13.31 2.50
CA THR A 56 7.89 -13.10 3.92
C THR A 56 6.77 -12.07 4.08
N LEU A 57 6.81 -10.97 3.33
CA LEU A 57 5.72 -9.98 3.33
C LEU A 57 4.40 -10.59 2.89
N LEU A 58 4.43 -11.45 1.87
CA LEU A 58 3.25 -12.16 1.38
C LEU A 58 2.66 -13.09 2.46
N GLU A 59 3.48 -13.87 3.15
CA GLU A 59 3.02 -14.69 4.29
C GLU A 59 2.41 -13.83 5.42
N MET A 60 2.99 -12.66 5.68
CA MET A 60 2.53 -11.75 6.72
C MET A 60 1.23 -11.00 6.41
N GLY A 61 0.71 -11.10 5.18
CA GLY A 61 -0.54 -10.45 4.79
C GLY A 61 -0.39 -9.30 3.80
N ALA A 62 0.71 -9.25 3.04
CA ALA A 62 0.84 -8.30 1.95
C ALA A 62 -0.24 -8.51 0.89
N LEU A 63 -0.53 -7.44 0.16
CA LEU A 63 -1.53 -7.47 -0.89
C LEU A 63 -0.96 -8.12 -2.14
N GLU A 64 -1.59 -9.22 -2.55
CA GLU A 64 -1.38 -9.87 -3.85
C GLU A 64 -2.76 -10.26 -4.41
N THR A 65 -3.03 -9.87 -5.65
CA THR A 65 -4.38 -9.96 -6.23
C THR A 65 -4.86 -11.41 -6.37
N SER A 66 -3.96 -12.34 -6.68
CA SER A 66 -4.28 -13.77 -6.77
C SER A 66 -4.76 -14.32 -5.43
N LYS A 67 -4.14 -13.94 -4.30
CA LYS A 67 -4.56 -14.33 -2.95
C LYS A 67 -5.94 -13.81 -2.58
N VAL A 68 -6.22 -12.55 -2.95
CA VAL A 68 -7.52 -11.93 -2.67
C VAL A 68 -8.63 -12.61 -3.48
N THR A 69 -8.39 -12.89 -4.76
CA THR A 69 -9.41 -13.36 -5.70
C THR A 69 -9.58 -14.87 -5.73
N LYS A 70 -8.48 -15.64 -5.78
CA LYS A 70 -8.48 -17.12 -5.88
C LYS A 70 -8.52 -17.80 -4.53
N ASP A 71 -7.72 -17.31 -3.57
CA ASP A 71 -7.63 -17.91 -2.22
C ASP A 71 -8.66 -17.29 -1.25
N HIS A 72 -9.49 -16.35 -1.74
CA HIS A 72 -10.52 -15.63 -0.97
C HIS A 72 -10.00 -14.88 0.27
N GLU A 73 -8.74 -14.46 0.24
CA GLU A 73 -8.07 -13.76 1.35
C GLU A 73 -8.35 -12.24 1.32
N GLY A 74 -9.62 -11.85 1.28
CA GLY A 74 -10.05 -10.44 1.16
C GLY A 74 -9.59 -9.54 2.32
N TRP A 75 -9.23 -10.11 3.46
CA TRP A 75 -8.63 -9.41 4.59
C TRP A 75 -7.30 -8.72 4.24
N ARG A 76 -6.60 -9.19 3.18
CA ARG A 76 -5.35 -8.60 2.69
C ARG A 76 -5.48 -7.16 2.22
N LEU A 77 -6.66 -6.78 1.73
CA LEU A 77 -6.98 -5.39 1.34
C LEU A 77 -6.84 -4.41 2.51
N ILE A 78 -7.04 -4.91 3.74
CA ILE A 78 -6.95 -4.14 4.98
C ILE A 78 -5.57 -4.31 5.60
N THR A 79 -5.09 -5.55 5.78
CA THR A 79 -3.84 -5.80 6.54
C THR A 79 -2.60 -5.20 5.90
N CYS A 80 -2.55 -5.10 4.56
CA CYS A 80 -1.41 -4.53 3.86
C CYS A 80 -1.11 -3.06 4.25
N ILE A 81 -2.12 -2.33 4.75
CA ILE A 81 -1.99 -0.94 5.21
C ILE A 81 -1.04 -0.80 6.42
N TRP A 82 -0.92 -1.86 7.24
CA TRP A 82 -0.04 -1.87 8.42
C TRP A 82 1.33 -2.51 8.15
N LEU A 83 1.49 -3.21 7.04
CA LEU A 83 2.76 -3.82 6.65
C LEU A 83 3.64 -2.80 5.95
N HIS A 84 4.96 -2.93 6.14
CA HIS A 84 5.93 -2.02 5.54
C HIS A 84 7.09 -2.85 4.98
N ALA A 85 7.58 -2.45 3.81
CA ALA A 85 8.64 -3.17 3.10
C ALA A 85 10.01 -3.14 3.79
N GLY A 86 10.23 -2.24 4.76
CA GLY A 86 11.50 -2.12 5.48
C GLY A 86 11.55 -0.90 6.40
N VAL A 87 12.68 -0.72 7.08
CA VAL A 87 12.90 0.34 8.09
C VAL A 87 12.78 1.74 7.47
N ILE A 88 13.38 1.96 6.29
CA ILE A 88 13.31 3.27 5.62
C ILE A 88 11.85 3.59 5.27
N HIS A 89 11.10 2.59 4.81
CA HIS A 89 9.72 2.75 4.40
C HIS A 89 8.80 3.07 5.58
N ILE A 90 8.92 2.39 6.72
CA ILE A 90 8.12 2.70 7.91
C ILE A 90 8.46 4.09 8.46
N LEU A 91 9.75 4.48 8.52
CA LEU A 91 10.15 5.81 8.99
C LEU A 91 9.54 6.94 8.14
N ALA A 92 9.57 6.79 6.81
CA ALA A 92 8.99 7.78 5.90
C ALA A 92 7.46 7.91 6.07
N ASN A 93 6.76 6.78 6.23
CA ASN A 93 5.31 6.78 6.47
C ASN A 93 4.96 7.38 7.83
N MET A 94 5.68 7.02 8.89
CA MET A 94 5.42 7.53 10.23
C MET A 94 5.71 9.04 10.33
N LEU A 95 6.78 9.53 9.70
CA LEU A 95 7.06 10.96 9.62
C LEU A 95 5.94 11.71 8.91
N SER A 96 5.47 11.18 7.77
CA SER A 96 4.35 11.76 7.02
C SER A 96 3.05 11.74 7.83
N LEU A 97 2.77 10.64 8.51
CA LEU A 97 1.61 10.50 9.40
C LEU A 97 1.68 11.47 10.57
N LEU A 98 2.86 11.70 11.15
CA LEU A 98 3.04 12.64 12.24
C LEU A 98 2.77 14.08 11.79
N MET A 99 3.27 14.46 10.62
CA MET A 99 3.13 15.82 10.10
C MET A 99 1.70 16.14 9.66
N ILE A 100 1.04 15.21 8.97
CA ILE A 100 -0.30 15.41 8.40
C ILE A 100 -1.39 14.96 9.37
N GLY A 101 -1.25 13.76 9.92
CA GLY A 101 -2.22 13.12 10.78
C GLY A 101 -2.46 13.88 12.07
N ILE A 102 -1.42 14.32 12.79
CA ILE A 102 -1.59 15.10 14.03
C ILE A 102 -2.36 16.39 13.78
N ARG A 103 -2.06 17.09 12.68
CA ARG A 103 -2.76 18.32 12.32
C ARG A 103 -4.25 18.07 12.11
N LEU A 104 -4.58 17.08 11.30
CA LEU A 104 -5.97 16.72 11.01
C LEU A 104 -6.70 16.19 12.24
N GLU A 105 -6.03 15.40 13.08
CA GLU A 105 -6.61 14.82 14.28
C GLU A 105 -6.94 15.89 15.32
N LYS A 106 -6.05 16.87 15.53
CA LYS A 106 -6.31 18.01 16.43
C LYS A 106 -7.52 18.82 15.98
N GLU A 107 -7.80 18.84 14.69
CA GLU A 107 -8.83 19.68 14.10
C GLU A 107 -10.19 18.98 13.99
N PHE A 108 -10.21 17.70 13.64
CA PHE A 108 -11.42 16.94 13.34
C PHE A 108 -11.68 15.77 14.29
N GLY A 109 -10.69 15.41 15.12
CA GLY A 109 -10.75 14.33 16.09
C GLY A 109 -10.35 12.96 15.54
N PHE A 110 -9.86 12.11 16.43
CA PHE A 110 -9.31 10.79 16.13
C PHE A 110 -10.26 9.89 15.31
N ILE A 111 -11.53 9.80 15.68
CA ILE A 111 -12.47 8.88 15.04
C ILE A 111 -12.66 9.21 13.55
N ARG A 112 -12.73 10.50 13.20
CA ARG A 112 -12.92 10.92 11.80
C ARG A 112 -11.68 10.64 10.97
N ILE A 113 -10.51 11.00 11.50
CA ILE A 113 -9.24 10.84 10.81
C ILE A 113 -8.83 9.37 10.72
N GLY A 114 -9.04 8.58 11.76
CA GLY A 114 -8.83 7.14 11.76
C GLY A 114 -9.73 6.42 10.76
N THR A 115 -11.03 6.77 10.70
CA THR A 115 -11.96 6.21 9.70
C THR A 115 -11.54 6.59 8.29
N LEU A 116 -11.18 7.86 8.07
CA LEU A 116 -10.71 8.35 6.78
C LEU A 116 -9.44 7.63 6.33
N TYR A 117 -8.48 7.46 7.23
CA TYR A 117 -7.23 6.75 6.99
C TYR A 117 -7.48 5.31 6.55
N VAL A 118 -8.28 4.55 7.31
CA VAL A 118 -8.54 3.14 7.00
C VAL A 118 -9.29 2.98 5.68
N ILE A 119 -10.39 3.72 5.47
CA ILE A 119 -11.18 3.59 4.23
C ILE A 119 -10.36 4.03 3.01
N SER A 120 -9.58 5.10 3.13
CA SER A 120 -8.71 5.53 2.03
C SER A 120 -7.62 4.50 1.73
N GLY A 121 -7.03 3.89 2.76
CA GLY A 121 -6.08 2.78 2.59
C GLY A 121 -6.70 1.63 1.81
N VAL A 122 -7.92 1.19 2.18
CA VAL A 122 -8.64 0.13 1.45
C VAL A 122 -8.96 0.55 0.01
N GLY A 123 -9.34 1.81 -0.22
CA GLY A 123 -9.55 2.34 -1.57
C GLY A 123 -8.28 2.31 -2.43
N GLY A 124 -7.12 2.57 -1.81
CA GLY A 124 -5.81 2.37 -2.43
C GLY A 124 -5.54 0.90 -2.76
N SER A 125 -5.70 0.00 -1.79
CA SER A 125 -5.54 -1.45 -1.99
C SER A 125 -6.45 -1.99 -3.09
N LEU A 126 -7.68 -1.50 -3.17
CA LEU A 126 -8.65 -1.89 -4.18
C LEU A 126 -8.20 -1.47 -5.58
N LEU A 127 -7.78 -0.21 -5.75
CA LEU A 127 -7.31 0.27 -7.05
C LEU A 127 -6.00 -0.42 -7.45
N SER A 128 -5.08 -0.60 -6.50
CA SER A 128 -3.86 -1.40 -6.73
C SER A 128 -4.19 -2.81 -7.21
N SER A 129 -5.13 -3.50 -6.58
CA SER A 129 -5.48 -4.89 -6.96
C SER A 129 -6.05 -4.99 -8.39
N LEU A 130 -6.70 -3.93 -8.89
CA LEU A 130 -7.26 -3.90 -10.25
C LEU A 130 -6.21 -3.63 -11.33
N PHE A 131 -5.13 -2.89 -11.01
CA PHE A 131 -4.13 -2.43 -11.98
C PHE A 131 -2.76 -3.12 -11.83
N MET A 132 -2.45 -3.68 -10.67
CA MET A 132 -1.14 -4.26 -10.31
C MET A 132 -1.29 -5.74 -9.90
N VAL A 133 -1.92 -6.53 -10.77
CA VAL A 133 -2.34 -7.93 -10.45
C VAL A 133 -1.18 -8.82 -9.99
N SER A 134 0.02 -8.65 -10.56
CA SER A 134 1.19 -9.51 -10.33
C SER A 134 2.21 -8.95 -9.34
N ASN A 135 1.95 -7.80 -8.71
CA ASN A 135 2.88 -7.16 -7.79
C ASN A 135 2.42 -7.30 -6.34
N ILE A 136 3.39 -7.32 -5.43
CA ILE A 136 3.13 -7.28 -3.99
C ILE A 136 3.09 -5.83 -3.55
N SER A 137 2.02 -5.44 -2.85
CA SER A 137 1.84 -4.09 -2.31
C SER A 137 1.72 -4.11 -0.79
N VAL A 138 2.44 -3.18 -0.14
CA VAL A 138 2.43 -2.97 1.31
C VAL A 138 2.60 -1.49 1.60
N GLY A 139 2.02 -1.03 2.70
CA GLY A 139 2.31 0.29 3.25
C GLY A 139 1.09 1.13 3.56
N ALA A 140 1.30 2.01 4.53
CA ALA A 140 0.37 3.07 4.91
C ALA A 140 0.19 4.16 3.84
N SER A 141 1.04 4.19 2.81
CA SER A 141 1.18 5.33 1.90
C SER A 141 -0.11 5.65 1.14
N GLY A 142 -0.90 4.65 0.70
CA GLY A 142 -2.23 4.89 0.12
C GLY A 142 -3.17 5.65 1.07
N ALA A 143 -3.18 5.29 2.35
CA ALA A 143 -3.96 6.00 3.37
C ALA A 143 -3.46 7.43 3.62
N LEU A 144 -2.14 7.65 3.58
CA LEU A 144 -1.54 8.99 3.69
C LEU A 144 -1.90 9.89 2.51
N PHE A 145 -1.90 9.34 1.29
CA PHE A 145 -2.43 10.04 0.11
C PHE A 145 -3.91 10.35 0.25
N GLY A 146 -4.68 9.48 0.91
CA GLY A 146 -6.06 9.78 1.31
C GLY A 146 -6.17 10.98 2.25
N LEU A 147 -5.29 11.11 3.23
CA LEU A 147 -5.23 12.30 4.09
C LEU A 147 -4.94 13.57 3.27
N LEU A 148 -3.99 13.52 2.33
CA LEU A 148 -3.71 14.63 1.41
C LEU A 148 -4.93 14.99 0.52
N GLY A 149 -5.63 13.98 -0.02
CA GLY A 149 -6.87 14.19 -0.77
C GLY A 149 -7.95 14.84 0.08
N SER A 150 -8.08 14.41 1.34
CA SER A 150 -9.05 15.00 2.26
C SER A 150 -8.74 16.47 2.57
N MET A 151 -7.46 16.83 2.75
CA MET A 151 -7.03 18.22 2.91
C MET A 151 -7.41 19.08 1.71
N LEU A 152 -7.33 18.53 0.49
CA LEU A 152 -7.73 19.26 -0.70
C LEU A 152 -9.24 19.53 -0.71
N SER A 153 -10.06 18.52 -0.38
CA SER A 153 -11.51 18.70 -0.29
C SER A 153 -11.93 19.66 0.82
N GLU A 154 -11.18 19.68 1.93
CA GLU A 154 -11.38 20.57 3.07
C GLU A 154 -11.08 22.02 2.70
N LEU A 155 -9.97 22.25 1.98
CA LEU A 155 -9.60 23.55 1.43
C LEU A 155 -10.65 24.07 0.42
N ILE A 156 -11.16 23.21 -0.45
CA ILE A 156 -12.24 23.57 -1.41
C ILE A 156 -13.53 23.94 -0.66
N THR A 157 -13.91 23.14 0.34
CA THR A 157 -15.15 23.34 1.09
C THR A 157 -15.12 24.61 1.95
N ASN A 158 -13.94 24.93 2.49
CA ASN A 158 -13.70 26.04 3.41
C ASN A 158 -12.92 27.20 2.75
N TRP A 159 -13.02 27.33 1.43
CA TRP A 159 -12.25 28.30 0.62
C TRP A 159 -12.29 29.74 1.14
N THR A 160 -13.36 30.15 1.82
CA THR A 160 -13.50 31.51 2.35
C THR A 160 -12.69 31.79 3.62
N ILE A 161 -12.20 30.77 4.32
CA ILE A 161 -11.54 30.90 5.64
C ILE A 161 -10.04 31.20 5.50
N TYR A 162 -9.39 30.71 4.45
CA TYR A 162 -7.95 30.87 4.28
C TYR A 162 -7.61 32.27 3.75
N GLU A 163 -6.68 32.98 4.38
CA GLU A 163 -6.25 34.31 3.92
C GLU A 163 -5.41 34.21 2.63
N ASN A 164 -4.50 33.23 2.53
CA ASN A 164 -3.67 33.00 1.36
C ASN A 164 -4.00 31.67 0.65
N LYS A 165 -5.19 31.64 0.05
CA LYS A 165 -5.86 30.45 -0.53
C LYS A 165 -5.04 29.83 -1.66
N PHE A 166 -4.54 30.67 -2.55
CA PHE A 166 -3.79 30.22 -3.73
C PHE A 166 -2.45 29.63 -3.34
N ALA A 167 -1.74 30.22 -2.38
CA ALA A 167 -0.50 29.64 -1.89
C ALA A 167 -0.73 28.28 -1.23
N ALA A 168 -1.74 28.16 -0.36
CA ALA A 168 -2.08 26.89 0.29
C ALA A 168 -2.47 25.80 -0.71
N LEU A 169 -3.30 26.14 -1.70
CA LEU A 169 -3.69 25.22 -2.77
C LEU A 169 -2.48 24.80 -3.61
N LEU A 170 -1.66 25.76 -4.04
CA LEU A 170 -0.49 25.51 -4.86
C LEU A 170 0.51 24.62 -4.13
N THR A 171 0.82 24.90 -2.86
CA THR A 171 1.70 24.06 -2.05
C THR A 171 1.16 22.64 -1.91
N LEU A 172 -0.14 22.47 -1.63
CA LEU A 172 -0.74 21.15 -1.49
C LEU A 172 -0.69 20.36 -2.80
N VAL A 173 -1.07 20.99 -3.92
CA VAL A 173 -1.02 20.38 -5.26
C VAL A 173 0.41 20.02 -5.63
N MET A 174 1.39 20.89 -5.37
CA MET A 174 2.80 20.60 -5.62
C MET A 174 3.29 19.39 -4.81
N ILE A 175 2.92 19.29 -3.53
CA ILE A 175 3.25 18.12 -2.70
C ILE A 175 2.65 16.85 -3.31
N ILE A 176 1.38 16.88 -3.71
CA ILE A 176 0.70 15.72 -4.33
C ILE A 176 1.42 15.29 -5.61
N VAL A 177 1.69 16.23 -6.51
CA VAL A 177 2.35 15.95 -7.79
C VAL A 177 3.77 15.42 -7.58
N ILE A 178 4.54 16.00 -6.67
CA ILE A 178 5.90 15.52 -6.37
C ILE A 178 5.85 14.09 -5.81
N ASN A 179 4.94 13.79 -4.89
CA ASN A 179 4.85 12.43 -4.33
C ASN A 179 4.40 11.40 -5.37
N LEU A 180 3.45 11.74 -6.25
CA LEU A 180 3.07 10.87 -7.39
C LEU A 180 4.21 10.68 -8.39
N ALA A 181 5.01 11.73 -8.64
CA ALA A 181 6.19 11.64 -9.49
C ALA A 181 7.26 10.72 -8.88
N VAL A 182 7.46 10.78 -7.56
CA VAL A 182 8.34 9.84 -6.84
C VAL A 182 7.82 8.41 -6.94
N GLY A 183 6.51 8.20 -6.98
CA GLY A 183 5.95 6.86 -7.12
C GLY A 183 6.10 6.21 -8.50
N ILE A 184 6.70 6.93 -9.47
CA ILE A 184 7.14 6.34 -10.75
C ILE A 184 8.42 5.49 -10.55
N LEU A 185 9.07 5.59 -9.39
CA LEU A 185 10.20 4.74 -9.05
C LEU A 185 9.76 3.27 -8.91
N PRO A 186 10.64 2.32 -9.26
CA PRO A 186 10.34 0.90 -9.10
C PRO A 186 10.08 0.56 -7.63
N HIS A 187 9.21 -0.41 -7.39
CA HIS A 187 8.73 -0.85 -6.06
C HIS A 187 7.78 0.12 -5.33
N VAL A 188 7.36 1.22 -5.96
CA VAL A 188 6.32 2.10 -5.42
C VAL A 188 4.99 1.85 -6.13
N ASP A 189 3.92 1.76 -5.34
CA ASP A 189 2.57 1.50 -5.85
C ASP A 189 1.78 2.81 -6.03
N ASN A 190 1.93 3.39 -7.22
CA ASN A 190 1.25 4.63 -7.59
C ASN A 190 -0.28 4.47 -7.74
N PHE A 191 -0.76 3.26 -8.07
CA PHE A 191 -2.20 3.00 -8.13
C PHE A 191 -2.81 2.97 -6.73
N ALA A 192 -2.10 2.44 -5.74
CA ALA A 192 -2.51 2.57 -4.35
C ALA A 192 -2.58 4.05 -3.90
N HIS A 193 -1.60 4.87 -4.30
CA HIS A 193 -1.60 6.30 -3.99
C HIS A 193 -2.79 7.03 -4.64
N LEU A 194 -3.06 6.76 -5.92
CA LEU A 194 -4.18 7.35 -6.64
C LEU A 194 -5.53 6.93 -6.05
N GLY A 195 -5.73 5.63 -5.78
CA GLY A 195 -6.97 5.11 -5.22
C GLY A 195 -7.22 5.64 -3.81
N GLY A 196 -6.17 5.74 -3.00
CA GLY A 196 -6.22 6.35 -1.68
C GLY A 196 -6.55 7.83 -1.74
N PHE A 197 -5.89 8.59 -2.62
CA PHE A 197 -6.16 10.01 -2.84
C PHE A 197 -7.61 10.28 -3.26
N MET A 198 -8.13 9.54 -4.25
CA MET A 198 -9.50 9.70 -4.74
C MET A 198 -10.53 9.37 -3.65
N SER A 199 -10.30 8.29 -2.90
CA SER A 199 -11.17 7.89 -1.79
C SER A 199 -11.15 8.93 -0.67
N GLY A 200 -9.96 9.39 -0.27
CA GLY A 200 -9.79 10.40 0.76
C GLY A 200 -10.34 11.77 0.38
N PHE A 201 -10.21 12.17 -0.89
CA PHE A 201 -10.81 13.38 -1.43
C PHE A 201 -12.34 13.37 -1.32
N CYS A 202 -12.98 12.25 -1.71
CA CYS A 202 -14.42 12.11 -1.54
C CYS A 202 -14.81 12.06 -0.06
N LEU A 203 -14.07 11.30 0.76
CA LEU A 203 -14.33 11.18 2.19
C LEU A 203 -14.19 12.50 2.93
N GLY A 204 -13.30 13.40 2.48
CA GLY A 204 -13.15 14.69 3.12
C GLY A 204 -14.39 15.59 2.98
N PHE A 205 -15.12 15.51 1.86
CA PHE A 205 -16.44 16.18 1.74
C PHE A 205 -17.51 15.60 2.69
N VAL A 206 -17.34 14.36 3.14
CA VAL A 206 -18.27 13.69 4.06
C VAL A 206 -17.88 13.90 5.52
N LEU A 207 -16.61 13.68 5.86
CA LEU A 207 -16.10 13.60 7.23
C LEU A 207 -15.53 14.93 7.74
N LEU A 208 -14.98 15.78 6.86
CA LEU A 208 -14.33 17.05 7.23
C LEU A 208 -15.27 18.26 7.06
N ILE A 209 -16.58 18.03 6.97
CA ILE A 209 -17.57 19.10 6.89
C ILE A 209 -17.61 19.92 8.20
N ARG A 210 -17.42 21.24 8.07
CA ARG A 210 -17.49 22.18 9.18
C ARG A 210 -18.85 22.87 9.25
N PRO A 211 -19.44 22.99 10.45
CA PRO A 211 -20.64 23.81 10.62
C PRO A 211 -20.33 25.28 10.38
N GLN A 212 -21.34 26.04 9.99
CA GLN A 212 -21.21 27.48 9.77
C GLN A 212 -20.78 28.21 11.06
N PHE A 213 -19.92 29.22 10.91
CA PHE A 213 -19.53 30.10 12.02
C PHE A 213 -20.78 30.81 12.59
N GLY A 214 -20.99 30.68 13.90
CA GLY A 214 -22.19 31.20 14.59
C GLY A 214 -23.40 30.25 14.62
N TYR A 215 -23.26 28.99 14.19
CA TYR A 215 -24.29 27.98 14.46
C TYR A 215 -24.36 27.68 15.96
N ILE A 216 -25.53 27.89 16.55
CA ILE A 216 -25.83 27.55 17.94
C ILE A 216 -26.82 26.39 17.93
N ASN A 217 -26.47 25.30 18.61
CA ASN A 217 -27.40 24.20 18.81
C ASN A 217 -28.49 24.67 19.78
N GLN A 218 -29.73 24.75 19.29
CA GLN A 218 -30.87 25.28 20.03
C GLN A 218 -31.14 24.54 21.36
N LYS A 219 -30.72 23.27 21.45
CA LYS A 219 -30.81 22.46 22.69
C LYS A 219 -29.82 22.91 23.79
N ASN A 220 -28.76 23.60 23.40
CA ASN A 220 -27.71 24.12 24.29
C ASN A 220 -27.71 25.67 24.31
N SER A 221 -28.76 26.32 23.81
CA SER A 221 -28.84 27.78 23.81
C SER A 221 -29.02 28.31 25.24
N PRO A 222 -28.37 29.44 25.59
CA PRO A 222 -28.64 30.15 26.85
C PRO A 222 -30.12 30.52 26.95
N LEU A 223 -30.68 30.49 28.17
CA LEU A 223 -32.06 30.92 28.42
C LEU A 223 -32.25 32.36 27.93
N GLY A 224 -33.20 32.59 27.01
CA GLY A 224 -33.48 33.91 26.43
C GLY A 224 -32.90 34.19 25.04
N PHE A 225 -32.22 33.21 24.40
CA PHE A 225 -31.76 33.37 23.02
C PHE A 225 -32.95 33.44 22.04
N PRO A 226 -33.05 34.45 21.15
CA PRO A 226 -34.20 34.62 20.27
C PRO A 226 -34.36 33.42 19.32
N ALA A 227 -35.49 32.74 19.43
CA ALA A 227 -35.89 31.64 18.54
C ALA A 227 -36.16 32.22 17.14
N GLY A 228 -35.25 32.00 16.20
CA GLY A 228 -35.39 32.47 14.80
C GLY A 228 -34.10 32.98 14.13
N VAL A 229 -33.01 33.16 14.88
CA VAL A 229 -31.72 33.67 14.33
C VAL A 229 -30.75 32.53 13.94
N THR A 230 -31.15 31.27 14.14
CA THR A 230 -30.28 30.13 13.88
C THR A 230 -30.08 29.91 12.38
N LYS A 231 -28.88 30.20 11.89
CA LYS A 231 -28.44 29.82 10.55
C LYS A 231 -28.42 28.29 10.42
N GLN A 232 -28.64 27.78 9.21
CA GLN A 232 -28.51 26.35 8.93
C GLN A 232 -27.10 25.86 9.31
N LYS A 233 -27.00 24.66 9.91
CA LYS A 233 -25.73 24.08 10.36
C LYS A 233 -24.70 23.98 9.24
N PHE A 234 -25.13 23.61 8.04
CA PHE A 234 -24.30 23.48 6.84
C PHE A 234 -24.88 24.31 5.69
N LYS A 235 -24.02 24.82 4.81
CA LYS A 235 -24.44 25.50 3.57
C LYS A 235 -24.97 24.47 2.56
N ILE A 236 -25.89 24.88 1.69
CA ILE A 236 -26.50 24.01 0.67
C ILE A 236 -25.44 23.32 -0.18
N TYR A 237 -24.41 24.04 -0.65
CA TYR A 237 -23.35 23.42 -1.46
C TYR A 237 -22.58 22.33 -0.69
N GLN A 238 -22.39 22.47 0.63
CA GLN A 238 -21.71 21.45 1.44
C GLN A 238 -22.55 20.17 1.52
N ILE A 239 -23.87 20.31 1.62
CA ILE A 239 -24.82 19.18 1.63
C ILE A 239 -24.82 18.49 0.25
N VAL A 240 -24.85 19.27 -0.83
CA VAL A 240 -24.81 18.74 -2.21
C VAL A 240 -23.51 17.97 -2.44
N LEU A 241 -22.36 18.55 -2.07
CA LEU A 241 -21.05 17.87 -2.20
C LEU A 241 -20.98 16.60 -1.35
N LEU A 242 -21.52 16.63 -0.12
CA LEU A 242 -21.59 15.45 0.74
C LEU A 242 -22.40 14.32 0.10
N VAL A 243 -23.58 14.62 -0.46
CA VAL A 243 -24.44 13.62 -1.11
C VAL A 243 -23.74 13.03 -2.33
N ILE A 244 -23.18 13.87 -3.20
CA ILE A 244 -22.45 13.42 -4.39
C ILE A 244 -21.25 12.55 -4.00
N ALA A 245 -20.43 13.01 -3.06
CA ALA A 245 -19.25 12.28 -2.61
C ALA A 245 -19.62 10.93 -1.97
N THR A 246 -20.71 10.88 -1.20
CA THR A 246 -21.22 9.62 -0.61
C THR A 246 -21.65 8.65 -1.71
N MET A 247 -22.37 9.11 -2.73
CA MET A 247 -22.76 8.27 -3.87
C MET A 247 -21.54 7.77 -4.65
N MET A 248 -20.52 8.62 -4.86
CA MET A 248 -19.28 8.24 -5.53
C MET A 248 -18.49 7.19 -4.76
N ILE A 249 -18.39 7.30 -3.43
CA ILE A 249 -17.73 6.31 -2.58
C ILE A 249 -18.47 4.97 -2.66
N VAL A 250 -19.79 4.97 -2.43
CA VAL A 250 -20.57 3.73 -2.41
C VAL A 250 -20.51 3.02 -3.77
N SER A 251 -20.71 3.75 -4.86
CA SER A 251 -20.64 3.18 -6.21
C SER A 251 -19.22 2.73 -6.57
N GLY A 252 -18.19 3.54 -6.30
CA GLY A 252 -16.79 3.23 -6.60
C GLY A 252 -16.29 1.99 -5.87
N PHE A 253 -16.52 1.89 -4.56
CA PHE A 253 -16.13 0.70 -3.79
C PHE A 253 -16.92 -0.55 -4.22
N THR A 254 -18.22 -0.42 -4.47
CA THR A 254 -19.05 -1.54 -4.91
C THR A 254 -18.58 -2.06 -6.27
N VAL A 255 -18.44 -1.18 -7.26
CA VAL A 255 -17.98 -1.54 -8.60
C VAL A 255 -16.56 -2.11 -8.56
N GLY A 256 -15.65 -1.46 -7.84
CA GLY A 256 -14.27 -1.92 -7.73
C GLY A 256 -14.17 -3.31 -7.09
N LEU A 257 -14.92 -3.59 -6.02
CA LEU A 257 -14.95 -4.91 -5.39
C LEU A 257 -15.55 -5.96 -6.31
N VAL A 258 -16.64 -5.65 -7.01
CA VAL A 258 -17.26 -6.57 -7.98
C VAL A 258 -16.27 -6.91 -9.09
N LEU A 259 -15.61 -5.92 -9.69
CA LEU A 259 -14.60 -6.13 -10.73
C LEU A 259 -13.42 -6.95 -10.21
N LEU A 260 -12.94 -6.67 -9.01
CA LEU A 260 -11.84 -7.39 -8.38
C LEU A 260 -12.19 -8.88 -8.23
N PHE A 261 -13.34 -9.20 -7.62
CA PHE A 261 -13.74 -10.59 -7.41
C PHE A 261 -14.19 -11.31 -8.69
N GLN A 262 -14.45 -10.58 -9.77
CA GLN A 262 -14.62 -11.15 -11.11
C GLN A 262 -13.28 -11.44 -11.81
N GLY A 263 -12.14 -11.09 -11.20
CA GLY A 263 -10.82 -11.27 -11.78
C GLY A 263 -10.52 -10.28 -12.91
N PHE A 264 -11.18 -9.13 -12.94
CA PHE A 264 -10.96 -8.12 -13.97
C PHE A 264 -9.59 -7.46 -13.81
N ASN A 265 -8.77 -7.52 -14.85
CA ASN A 265 -7.48 -6.85 -14.91
C ASN A 265 -7.60 -5.54 -15.71
N ALA A 266 -7.61 -4.40 -15.01
CA ALA A 266 -7.73 -3.09 -15.63
C ALA A 266 -6.48 -2.68 -16.42
N SER A 267 -5.31 -3.27 -16.11
CA SER A 267 -4.06 -2.96 -16.81
C SER A 267 -4.08 -3.41 -18.28
N GLU A 268 -4.77 -4.50 -18.60
CA GLU A 268 -4.91 -5.02 -19.98
C GLU A 268 -5.71 -4.07 -20.89
N HIS A 269 -6.55 -3.23 -20.29
CA HIS A 269 -7.44 -2.31 -21.00
C HIS A 269 -6.85 -0.89 -21.10
N CYS A 270 -5.62 -0.68 -20.62
CA CYS A 270 -5.00 0.63 -20.51
C CYS A 270 -3.55 0.62 -20.98
N SER A 271 -3.33 1.07 -22.23
CA SER A 271 -2.02 1.07 -22.88
C SER A 271 -0.99 2.03 -22.27
N TRP A 272 -1.39 2.94 -21.38
CA TRP A 272 -0.51 3.93 -20.74
C TRP A 272 -0.34 3.70 -19.23
N CYS A 273 -1.08 2.76 -18.65
CA CYS A 273 -1.10 2.54 -17.20
C CYS A 273 0.24 2.04 -16.65
N HIS A 274 1.07 1.38 -17.47
CA HIS A 274 2.41 0.96 -17.07
C HIS A 274 3.32 2.16 -16.76
N TYR A 275 3.17 3.29 -17.46
CA TYR A 275 3.95 4.50 -17.20
C TYR A 275 3.59 5.18 -15.86
N LEU A 276 2.39 4.95 -15.34
CA LEU A 276 2.04 5.40 -13.98
C LEU A 276 2.68 4.53 -12.91
N SER A 277 2.90 3.25 -13.21
CA SER A 277 3.52 2.31 -12.27
C SER A 277 5.04 2.48 -12.24
N CYS A 278 5.68 2.54 -13.40
CA CYS A 278 7.11 2.72 -13.49
C CYS A 278 7.53 3.22 -14.88
N VAL A 279 8.43 4.20 -14.91
CA VAL A 279 9.06 4.68 -16.15
C VAL A 279 10.52 4.20 -16.17
N PRO A 280 10.94 3.40 -17.16
CA PRO A 280 12.31 2.90 -17.23
C PRO A 280 13.27 4.03 -17.58
N THR A 281 14.44 4.06 -16.94
CA THR A 281 15.48 5.07 -17.20
C THR A 281 16.86 4.42 -17.30
N SER A 282 17.89 5.19 -17.68
CA SER A 282 19.27 4.69 -17.69
C SER A 282 19.80 4.28 -16.30
N LYS A 283 19.10 4.67 -15.22
CA LYS A 283 19.49 4.37 -13.82
C LYS A 283 18.71 3.22 -13.19
N TRP A 284 17.54 2.83 -13.74
CA TRP A 284 16.72 1.74 -13.20
C TRP A 284 15.82 1.08 -14.24
N SER A 285 15.51 -0.21 -14.02
CA SER A 285 14.59 -1.00 -14.83
C SER A 285 13.25 -1.18 -14.12
N CYS A 286 12.17 -1.20 -14.90
CA CYS A 286 10.80 -1.45 -14.43
C CYS A 286 10.37 -2.91 -14.58
N ASN A 287 11.21 -3.74 -15.20
CA ASN A 287 10.94 -5.16 -15.25
C ASN A 287 11.17 -5.71 -13.85
N ALA A 288 10.20 -6.46 -13.32
CA ALA A 288 10.49 -7.41 -12.24
C ALA A 288 11.74 -8.20 -12.65
N PRO A 289 12.67 -8.54 -11.72
CA PRO A 289 13.74 -9.45 -12.06
C PRO A 289 13.05 -10.63 -12.73
N ASN A 290 13.40 -10.88 -13.99
CA ASN A 290 12.80 -12.00 -14.69
C ASN A 290 13.22 -13.22 -13.88
N ASN A 291 12.30 -13.75 -13.10
CA ASN A 291 12.45 -14.99 -12.37
C ASN A 291 12.35 -16.10 -13.41
N TYR A 292 13.30 -16.12 -14.35
CA TYR A 292 13.54 -17.26 -15.20
C TYR A 292 14.35 -18.23 -14.36
N CYS A 293 13.77 -19.41 -14.15
CA CYS A 293 14.53 -20.52 -13.63
C CYS A 293 14.90 -21.42 -14.79
N MET A 294 16.18 -21.75 -14.89
CA MET A 294 16.59 -22.89 -15.70
C MET A 294 16.12 -24.15 -15.00
N SER A 295 15.33 -24.96 -15.70
CA SER A 295 14.89 -26.26 -15.21
C SER A 295 15.69 -27.38 -15.88
N SER A 296 16.28 -28.27 -15.10
CA SER A 296 16.86 -29.52 -15.57
C SER A 296 16.14 -30.68 -14.92
N GLN A 297 15.61 -31.61 -15.72
CA GLN A 297 14.83 -32.74 -15.22
C GLN A 297 15.63 -34.03 -15.33
N LEU A 298 15.72 -34.77 -14.21
CA LEU A 298 16.31 -36.10 -14.16
C LEU A 298 15.31 -37.06 -13.49
N GLY A 299 14.53 -37.79 -14.32
CA GLY A 299 13.44 -38.64 -13.82
C GLY A 299 12.29 -37.84 -13.19
N ASN A 300 11.94 -38.16 -11.94
CA ASN A 300 10.91 -37.44 -11.16
C ASN A 300 11.45 -36.22 -10.40
N GLN A 301 12.74 -35.94 -10.52
CA GLN A 301 13.38 -34.80 -9.88
C GLN A 301 13.53 -33.64 -10.88
N LEU A 302 13.01 -32.48 -10.50
CA LEU A 302 13.14 -31.23 -11.20
C LEU A 302 14.15 -30.35 -10.46
N ASN A 303 15.29 -30.10 -11.08
CA ASN A 303 16.26 -29.14 -10.57
C ASN A 303 15.95 -27.76 -11.17
N LEU A 304 15.62 -26.79 -10.33
CA LEU A 304 15.39 -25.41 -10.73
C LEU A 304 16.56 -24.56 -10.27
N THR A 305 17.11 -23.75 -11.17
CA THR A 305 18.12 -22.74 -10.87
C THR A 305 17.60 -21.38 -11.25
N CYS A 306 17.44 -20.50 -10.27
CA CYS A 306 17.05 -19.13 -10.50
C CYS A 306 18.17 -18.36 -11.19
N GLU A 307 17.90 -17.77 -12.36
CA GLU A 307 18.91 -17.04 -13.13
C GLU A 307 19.28 -15.69 -12.50
N SER A 308 18.34 -15.05 -11.80
CA SER A 308 18.55 -13.75 -11.15
C SER A 308 19.37 -13.84 -9.86
N THR A 309 19.23 -14.93 -9.10
CA THR A 309 19.87 -15.09 -7.78
C THR A 309 20.93 -16.19 -7.74
N GLY A 310 20.99 -17.06 -8.75
CA GLY A 310 21.83 -18.27 -8.76
C GLY A 310 21.37 -19.37 -7.80
N LYS A 311 20.28 -19.17 -7.05
CA LYS A 311 19.74 -20.17 -6.10
C LYS A 311 19.29 -21.41 -6.87
N THR A 312 19.72 -22.59 -6.43
CA THR A 312 19.35 -23.88 -7.05
C THR A 312 18.64 -24.75 -6.02
N ALA A 313 17.49 -25.33 -6.40
CA ALA A 313 16.73 -26.26 -5.57
C ALA A 313 16.15 -27.40 -6.40
N THR A 314 16.11 -28.59 -5.80
CA THR A 314 15.59 -29.80 -6.43
C THR A 314 14.26 -30.21 -5.82
N TYR A 315 13.24 -30.38 -6.67
CA TYR A 315 11.87 -30.72 -6.28
C TYR A 315 11.49 -32.08 -6.85
N VAL A 316 10.73 -32.87 -6.10
CA VAL A 316 10.15 -34.13 -6.59
C VAL A 316 8.72 -33.84 -7.03
N LEU A 317 8.42 -33.96 -8.32
CA LEU A 317 7.09 -33.69 -8.89
C LEU A 317 6.36 -35.00 -9.21
N SER A 318 5.13 -35.13 -8.71
CA SER A 318 4.24 -36.24 -9.06
C SER A 318 3.72 -36.14 -10.50
N ASN A 319 3.71 -34.94 -11.09
CA ASN A 319 3.31 -34.69 -12.48
C ASN A 319 4.27 -33.69 -13.15
N PRO A 320 5.31 -34.16 -13.86
CA PRO A 320 6.42 -33.33 -14.32
C PRO A 320 6.08 -32.33 -15.45
N ASN A 321 4.91 -32.44 -16.10
CA ASN A 321 4.52 -31.58 -17.23
C ASN A 321 3.67 -30.36 -16.85
N SER A 322 3.41 -30.12 -15.57
CA SER A 322 2.61 -28.98 -15.12
C SER A 322 3.43 -27.68 -15.15
N THR A 323 3.30 -26.89 -16.22
CA THR A 323 3.99 -25.60 -16.40
C THR A 323 3.67 -24.59 -15.28
N GLU A 324 2.46 -24.63 -14.72
CA GLU A 324 2.09 -23.76 -13.58
C GLU A 324 2.83 -24.14 -12.29
N ALA A 325 2.91 -25.43 -11.95
CA ALA A 325 3.67 -25.88 -10.78
C ALA A 325 5.15 -25.48 -10.87
N ILE A 326 5.77 -25.62 -12.05
CA ILE A 326 7.16 -25.21 -12.28
C ILE A 326 7.33 -23.70 -12.09
N LYS A 327 6.37 -22.91 -12.58
CA LYS A 327 6.38 -21.46 -12.45
C LYS A 327 6.24 -21.02 -10.99
N ASN A 328 5.35 -21.65 -10.23
CA ASN A 328 5.19 -21.36 -8.80
C ASN A 328 6.43 -21.75 -7.98
N LEU A 329 7.04 -22.90 -8.28
CA LEU A 329 8.30 -23.32 -7.66
C LEU A 329 9.46 -22.39 -8.02
N CYS A 330 9.47 -21.87 -9.25
CA CYS A 330 10.45 -20.90 -9.69
C CYS A 330 10.28 -19.54 -8.99
N VAL A 331 9.05 -19.05 -8.87
CA VAL A 331 8.75 -17.83 -8.12
C VAL A 331 9.16 -17.98 -6.65
N GLY A 332 8.87 -19.14 -6.03
CA GLY A 332 9.30 -19.41 -4.65
C GLY A 332 10.82 -19.59 -4.48
N LEU A 333 11.54 -20.03 -5.53
CA LEU A 333 12.99 -20.16 -5.52
C LEU A 333 13.72 -18.82 -5.77
N CYS A 334 13.14 -17.98 -6.61
CA CYS A 334 13.70 -16.69 -6.99
C CYS A 334 13.27 -15.52 -6.08
N GLY A 335 12.15 -15.65 -5.36
CA GLY A 335 11.62 -14.67 -4.42
C GLY A 335 12.30 -14.68 -3.05
#